data_AF-A0A502EYE7-F1
#
_entry.id   AF-A0A502EYE7-F1
#
_cell.length_a   1.000
_cell.length_b   1.000
_cell.length_c   1.000
_cell.angle_alpha   90.00
_cell.angle_beta   90.00
_cell.angle_gamma   90.00
#
_symmetry.space_group_name_H-M   'P 1'
#
loop_
_entity.id
_entity.type
_entity.pdbx_description
1 polymer ?
#
loop_
_entity_poly.entity_id
_entity_poly.type
_entity_poly.pdbx_seq_one_letter_code
_entity_poly.pdbx_strand_id
1 'polypeptide(L)'
;METIYTIDSLHQMIEELEIRQDAEWCAIKDEIDEIKENLKPLNLIRNTVEEVNETVGFKSNLAQSAISIGIGYLAKRFVVGKTTSTFKNIFGSLLQLVVTNLVSKPHESSKEES
;
A
#
# COMPACT_ATOMS: atom_id res chain seq x y z
N MET A 1 33.15 -2.60 -8.55
CA MET A 1 33.28 -1.54 -7.54
C MET A 1 34.73 -1.53 -7.09
N GLU A 2 35.50 -0.53 -7.50
CA GLU A 2 36.84 -0.31 -6.95
C GLU A 2 36.70 0.11 -5.49
N THR A 3 37.42 -0.56 -4.59
CA THR A 3 37.46 -0.19 -3.19
C THR A 3 38.39 1.00 -3.04
N ILE A 4 37.81 2.18 -2.80
CA ILE A 4 38.55 3.44 -2.71
C ILE A 4 38.90 3.71 -1.25
N TYR A 5 40.18 3.60 -0.90
CA TYR A 5 40.70 3.67 0.48
C TYR A 5 41.20 5.06 0.88
N THR A 6 41.02 6.08 0.04
CA THR A 6 41.45 7.45 0.32
C THR A 6 40.33 8.26 0.96
N ILE A 7 40.67 9.08 1.95
CA ILE A 7 39.69 9.93 2.66
C ILE A 7 38.96 10.87 1.68
N ASP A 8 39.67 11.39 0.68
CA ASP A 8 39.10 12.31 -0.31
C ASP A 8 38.04 11.64 -1.20
N SER A 9 38.28 10.40 -1.63
CA SER A 9 37.29 9.64 -2.41
C SER A 9 36.07 9.24 -1.60
N LEU A 10 36.26 8.98 -0.29
CA LEU A 10 35.14 8.70 0.61
C LEU A 10 34.26 9.94 0.77
N HIS A 11 34.85 11.12 0.97
CA HIS A 11 34.08 12.37 1.04
C HIS A 11 33.33 12.67 -0.26
N GLN A 12 33.97 12.50 -1.42
CA GLN A 12 33.31 12.70 -2.71
C GLN A 12 32.13 11.74 -2.90
N MET A 13 32.30 10.47 -2.51
CA MET A 13 31.22 9.48 -2.59
C MET A 13 30.09 9.79 -1.61
N ILE A 14 30.41 10.27 -0.39
CA ILE A 14 29.40 10.70 0.58
C ILE A 14 28.61 11.88 0.02
N GLU A 15 29.28 12.90 -0.50
CA GLU A 15 28.63 14.07 -1.11
C GLU A 15 27.73 13.65 -2.29
N GLU A 16 28.20 12.77 -3.17
CA GLU A 16 27.40 12.25 -4.27
C GLU A 16 26.17 11.47 -3.78
N LEU A 17 26.34 10.67 -2.73
CA LEU A 17 25.25 9.90 -2.13
C LEU A 17 24.22 10.80 -1.43
N GLU A 18 24.66 11.85 -0.75
CA GLU A 18 23.78 12.83 -0.11
C GLU A 18 22.94 13.58 -1.15
N ILE A 19 23.58 14.05 -2.24
CA ILE A 19 22.86 14.68 -3.36
C ILE A 19 21.83 13.74 -3.96
N ARG A 20 22.19 12.46 -4.17
CA ARG A 20 21.27 11.44 -4.69
C ARG A 20 20.11 11.20 -3.72
N GLN A 21 20.41 11.04 -2.44
CA GLN A 21 19.38 10.81 -1.41
C GLN A 21 18.39 11.98 -1.35
N ASP A 22 18.85 13.22 -1.41
CA ASP A 22 17.98 14.38 -1.39
C ASP A 22 17.08 14.44 -2.63
N ALA A 23 17.61 14.10 -3.80
CA ALA A 23 16.83 14.02 -5.04
C ALA A 23 15.76 12.92 -4.97
N GLU A 24 16.13 11.72 -4.50
CA GLU A 24 15.20 10.60 -4.30
C GLU A 24 14.12 10.94 -3.27
N TRP A 25 14.47 11.63 -2.20
CA TRP A 25 13.53 12.05 -1.16
C TRP A 25 12.50 13.06 -1.68
N CYS A 26 12.92 14.00 -2.52
CA CYS A 26 12.01 14.91 -3.21
C CYS A 26 11.05 14.15 -4.13
N ALA A 27 11.56 13.20 -4.93
CA ALA A 27 10.72 12.39 -5.81
C ALA A 27 9.66 11.59 -5.03
N ILE A 28 10.04 10.98 -3.91
CA ILE A 28 9.10 10.25 -3.04
C ILE A 28 8.01 11.19 -2.49
N LYS A 29 8.37 12.42 -2.09
CA LYS A 29 7.38 13.39 -1.61
C LYS A 29 6.39 13.77 -2.70
N ASP A 30 6.87 14.00 -3.92
CA ASP A 30 6.00 14.35 -5.05
C ASP A 30 5.04 13.19 -5.37
N GLU A 31 5.53 11.96 -5.39
CA GLU A 31 4.68 10.76 -5.56
C GLU A 31 3.66 10.61 -4.42
N ILE A 32 4.05 10.86 -3.17
CA ILE A 32 3.13 10.81 -2.03
C ILE A 32 2.05 11.89 -2.14
N ASP A 33 2.41 13.10 -2.57
CA ASP A 33 1.44 14.18 -2.76
C ASP A 33 0.48 13.85 -3.90
N GLU A 34 0.95 13.28 -5.01
CA GLU A 34 0.10 12.78 -6.09
C GLU A 34 -0.82 11.64 -5.61
N ILE A 35 -0.28 10.66 -4.89
CA ILE A 35 -1.06 9.56 -4.31
C ILE A 35 -2.11 10.12 -3.36
N LYS A 36 -1.77 11.10 -2.52
CA LYS A 36 -2.69 11.74 -1.60
C LYS A 36 -3.81 12.47 -2.34
N GLU A 37 -3.50 13.18 -3.42
CA GLU A 37 -4.49 13.82 -4.28
C GLU A 37 -5.42 12.79 -4.94
N ASN A 38 -4.88 11.69 -5.46
CA ASN A 38 -5.65 10.60 -6.07
C ASN A 38 -6.48 9.80 -5.04
N LEU A 39 -5.95 9.60 -3.84
CA LEU A 39 -6.63 8.95 -2.72
C LEU A 39 -7.60 9.87 -1.97
N LYS A 40 -7.77 11.13 -2.39
CA LYS A 40 -8.86 11.96 -1.87
C LYS A 40 -10.17 11.21 -2.12
N PRO A 41 -11.02 11.03 -1.09
CA PRO A 41 -12.26 10.27 -1.22
C PRO A 41 -13.13 10.75 -2.39
N LEU A 42 -13.11 12.05 -2.68
CA LEU A 42 -13.83 12.65 -3.81
C LEU A 42 -13.35 12.12 -5.17
N ASN A 43 -12.03 11.98 -5.38
CA ASN A 43 -11.46 11.50 -6.64
C ASN A 43 -11.65 9.98 -6.81
N LEU A 44 -11.52 9.21 -5.72
CA LEU A 44 -11.86 7.78 -5.67
C LEU A 44 -13.33 7.53 -6.00
N ILE A 45 -14.26 8.23 -5.35
CA ILE A 45 -15.69 8.04 -5.58
C ILE A 45 -16.04 8.38 -7.04
N ARG A 46 -15.49 9.47 -7.59
CA ARG A 46 -15.75 9.86 -8.98
C ARG A 46 -15.28 8.80 -9.97
N ASN A 47 -14.01 8.38 -9.89
CA ASN A 47 -13.45 7.41 -10.82
C ASN A 47 -14.13 6.03 -10.69
N THR A 48 -14.41 5.59 -9.46
CA THR A 48 -15.13 4.33 -9.24
C THR A 48 -16.59 4.40 -9.73
N VAL A 49 -17.27 5.53 -9.58
CA VAL A 49 -18.67 5.66 -10.07
C VAL A 49 -18.71 5.70 -11.60
N GLU A 50 -17.78 6.42 -12.25
CA GLU A 50 -17.66 6.47 -13.71
C GLU A 50 -17.35 5.07 -14.28
N GLU A 51 -16.34 4.38 -13.74
CA GLU A 51 -15.90 3.06 -14.21
C GLU A 51 -16.96 1.98 -14.00
N VAL A 52 -17.62 1.94 -12.83
CA VAL A 52 -18.66 0.92 -12.57
C VAL A 52 -19.90 1.19 -13.42
N ASN A 53 -20.21 2.46 -13.72
CA ASN A 53 -21.33 2.79 -14.62
C ASN A 53 -21.07 2.32 -16.06
N GLU A 54 -19.85 2.50 -16.57
CA GLU A 54 -19.45 2.03 -17.90
C GLU A 54 -19.37 0.50 -17.98
N THR A 55 -18.84 -0.16 -16.96
CA THR A 55 -18.53 -1.59 -16.99
C THR A 55 -19.73 -2.48 -16.65
N VAL A 56 -20.56 -2.08 -15.68
CA VAL A 56 -21.63 -2.94 -15.14
C VAL A 56 -22.98 -2.65 -15.78
N GLY A 57 -23.16 -1.46 -16.39
CA GLY A 57 -24.43 -1.06 -16.98
C GLY A 57 -25.58 -1.23 -15.99
N PHE A 58 -25.66 -0.32 -15.01
CA PHE A 58 -26.66 -0.33 -13.93
C PHE A 58 -28.10 -0.20 -14.44
N LYS A 59 -28.65 -1.25 -15.05
CA LYS A 59 -29.99 -1.24 -15.63
C LYS A 59 -31.10 -1.57 -14.63
N SER A 60 -30.77 -2.00 -13.41
CA SER A 60 -31.76 -2.36 -12.39
C SER A 60 -31.64 -1.50 -11.13
N ASN A 61 -32.67 -0.70 -10.86
CA ASN A 61 -32.79 0.19 -9.70
C ASN A 61 -32.60 -0.54 -8.35
N LEU A 62 -32.89 -1.85 -8.29
CA LEU A 62 -32.73 -2.65 -7.07
C LEU A 62 -31.27 -2.93 -6.74
N ALA A 63 -30.45 -3.26 -7.75
CA ALA A 63 -29.03 -3.49 -7.56
C ALA A 63 -28.32 -2.21 -7.11
N GLN A 64 -28.67 -1.08 -7.73
CA GLN A 64 -28.17 0.24 -7.34
C GLN A 64 -28.57 0.62 -5.90
N SER A 65 -29.78 0.27 -5.47
CA SER A 65 -30.24 0.49 -4.10
C SER A 65 -29.49 -0.39 -3.09
N ALA A 66 -29.29 -1.67 -3.39
CA ALA A 66 -28.55 -2.58 -2.50
C ALA A 66 -27.07 -2.16 -2.35
N ILE A 67 -26.44 -1.76 -3.46
CA ILE A 67 -25.06 -1.27 -3.47
C ILE A 67 -24.93 0.04 -2.69
N SER A 68 -25.82 1.01 -2.91
CA SER A 68 -25.79 2.28 -2.17
C SER A 68 -26.04 2.11 -0.67
N ILE A 69 -26.91 1.18 -0.27
CA ILE A 69 -27.10 0.82 1.14
C ILE A 69 -25.83 0.17 1.71
N GLY A 70 -25.24 -0.77 0.98
CA GLY A 70 -23.99 -1.44 1.39
C GLY A 70 -22.83 -0.45 1.56
N ILE A 71 -22.64 0.43 0.57
CA ILE A 71 -21.63 1.49 0.59
C ILE A 71 -21.90 2.47 1.74
N GLY A 72 -23.15 2.91 1.94
CA GLY A 72 -23.53 3.81 3.02
C GLY A 72 -23.31 3.21 4.41
N TYR A 73 -23.57 1.91 4.58
CA TYR A 73 -23.32 1.19 5.83
C TYR A 73 -21.81 1.06 6.11
N LEU A 74 -21.01 0.71 5.10
CA LEU A 74 -19.55 0.67 5.22
C LEU A 74 -18.98 2.06 5.51
N ALA A 75 -19.40 3.09 4.78
CA ALA A 75 -18.99 4.47 5.01
C ALA A 75 -19.29 4.93 6.44
N LYS A 76 -20.51 4.67 6.95
CA LYS A 76 -20.86 4.97 8.35
C LYS A 76 -19.99 4.19 9.34
N ARG A 77 -19.67 2.93 9.04
CA ARG A 77 -18.80 2.10 9.87
C ARG A 77 -17.37 2.65 9.94
N PHE A 78 -16.83 3.14 8.82
CA PHE A 78 -15.48 3.70 8.73
C PHE A 78 -15.35 5.12 9.30
N VAL A 79 -16.34 5.99 9.06
CA VAL A 79 -16.31 7.41 9.45
C VAL A 79 -16.79 7.63 10.90
N VAL A 80 -17.83 6.91 11.33
CA VAL A 80 -18.50 7.14 12.63
C VAL A 80 -18.17 6.03 13.66
N GLY A 81 -17.80 4.84 13.21
CA GLY A 81 -17.43 3.73 14.10
C GLY A 81 -16.01 3.88 14.66
N LYS A 82 -15.73 3.30 15.83
CA LYS A 82 -14.36 3.10 16.36
C LYS A 82 -13.58 2.13 15.45
N THR A 83 -13.17 2.59 14.26
CA THR A 83 -12.46 1.83 13.23
C THR A 83 -11.17 1.21 13.74
N THR A 84 -10.59 1.79 14.80
CA THR A 84 -9.40 1.27 15.47
C THR A 84 -9.53 -0.17 15.91
N SER A 85 -10.67 -0.66 16.41
CA SER A 85 -10.75 -2.04 16.91
C SER A 85 -10.88 -3.09 15.81
N THR A 86 -11.71 -2.85 14.80
CA THR A 86 -11.93 -3.83 13.71
C THR A 86 -10.74 -3.86 12.75
N PHE A 87 -10.18 -2.70 12.39
CA PHE A 87 -9.00 -2.65 11.51
C PHE A 87 -7.76 -3.24 12.19
N LYS A 88 -7.52 -2.96 13.47
CA LYS A 88 -6.42 -3.59 14.23
C LYS A 88 -6.52 -5.12 14.25
N ASN A 89 -7.72 -5.68 14.36
CA ASN A 89 -7.90 -7.13 14.35
C ASN A 89 -7.56 -7.73 12.98
N ILE A 90 -8.00 -7.10 11.89
CA ILE A 90 -7.67 -7.54 10.52
C ILE A 90 -6.16 -7.44 10.27
N PHE A 91 -5.56 -6.31 10.63
CA PHE A 91 -4.13 -6.08 10.47
C PHE A 91 -3.31 -7.06 11.32
N GLY A 92 -3.74 -7.32 12.56
CA GLY A 92 -3.12 -8.30 13.45
C GLY A 92 -3.18 -9.72 12.89
N SER A 93 -4.33 -10.14 12.33
CA SER A 93 -4.44 -11.43 11.65
C SER A 93 -3.57 -11.52 10.39
N LEU A 94 -3.47 -10.45 9.59
CA LEU A 94 -2.57 -10.41 8.44
C LEU A 94 -1.11 -10.51 8.86
N LEU A 95 -0.70 -9.73 9.88
CA LEU A 95 0.65 -9.74 10.41
C LEU A 95 1.00 -11.12 10.96
N GLN A 96 0.07 -11.74 11.70
CA GLN A 96 0.22 -13.09 12.20
C GLN A 96 0.36 -14.09 11.04
N LEU A 97 -0.44 -14.00 9.98
CA LEU A 97 -0.29 -14.86 8.80
C LEU A 97 1.08 -14.68 8.13
N VAL A 98 1.60 -13.46 8.01
CA VAL A 98 2.92 -13.21 7.43
C VAL A 98 4.01 -13.79 8.32
N VAL A 99 3.98 -13.51 9.63
CA VAL A 99 4.96 -14.03 10.59
C VAL A 99 4.90 -15.55 10.66
N THR A 100 3.70 -16.14 10.70
CA THR A 100 3.51 -17.59 10.67
C THR A 100 4.03 -18.17 9.37
N ASN A 101 3.76 -17.60 8.20
CA ASN A 101 4.32 -18.11 6.94
C ASN A 101 5.86 -18.01 6.88
N LEU A 102 6.45 -16.95 7.45
CA LEU A 102 7.91 -16.81 7.52
C LEU A 102 8.56 -17.79 8.48
N VAL A 103 7.96 -18.04 9.65
CA VAL A 103 8.47 -18.97 10.67
C VAL A 103 8.15 -20.43 10.35
N SER A 104 7.01 -20.71 9.72
CA SER A 104 6.57 -22.06 9.36
C SER A 104 7.20 -22.57 8.07
N LYS A 105 8.14 -21.85 7.45
CA LYS A 105 8.94 -22.40 6.36
C LYS A 105 9.77 -23.56 6.94
N PRO A 106 9.46 -24.82 6.60
CA PRO A 106 10.23 -25.94 7.11
C PRO A 106 11.61 -25.90 6.48
N HIS A 107 12.62 -26.08 7.32
CA HIS A 107 14.00 -26.27 6.92
C HIS A 107 14.13 -27.67 6.29
N GLU A 108 13.59 -27.88 5.09
CA GLU A 108 13.78 -29.12 4.33
C GLU A 108 14.28 -28.84 2.91
N SER A 109 15.60 -28.69 2.82
CA SER A 109 16.42 -29.39 1.83
C SER A 109 17.76 -29.63 2.54
N SER A 110 18.09 -30.86 2.95
CA SER A 110 18.77 -31.79 2.05
C SER A 110 18.64 -33.22 2.58
N LYS A 111 18.07 -34.12 1.77
CA LYS A 111 18.38 -35.56 1.79
C LYS A 111 19.14 -35.89 0.50
N GLU A 112 20.06 -36.85 0.65
CA GLU A 112 20.82 -37.61 -0.39
C GLU A 112 21.94 -36.79 -1.09
N GLU A 113 23.19 -37.25 -1.24
CA GLU A 113 23.70 -38.59 -1.58
C GLU A 113 25.24 -38.66 -1.33
N SER A 114 25.75 -39.70 -0.65
CA SER A 114 27.02 -40.45 -0.91
C SER A 114 27.44 -41.30 0.28
#